data_AF-A0A2V9BWB1-F1
#
_entry.id   AF-A0A2V9BWB1-F1
#
_cell.length_a   1.000
_cell.length_b   1.000
_cell.length_c   1.000
_cell.angle_alpha   90.00
_cell.angle_beta   90.00
_cell.angle_gamma   90.00
#
_symmetry.space_group_name_H-M   'P 1'
#
loop_
_entity.id
_entity.type
_entity.pdbx_description
1 polymer ?
#
loop_
_entity_poly.entity_id
_entity_poly.type
_entity_poly.pdbx_seq_one_letter_code
_entity_poly.pdbx_strand_id
1 'polypeptide(L)'
;MKTADGTAWSSSNFAATSAGAPTISSFSPASGSAGWTVTLTGTNFTGTTGVSINGTAATTFWATSDTQLKVSVPSGATSGPIAVTNTAGTTTSASNLTVN
;
A
#
# COMPACT_ATOMS: atom_id res chain seq x y z
N MET A 1 -0.83 53.16 6.35
CA MET A 1 0.08 52.51 5.37
C MET A 1 0.12 51.04 5.74
N LYS A 2 -0.40 50.18 4.88
CA LYS A 2 -0.72 48.77 5.14
C LYS A 2 0.39 47.93 4.51
N THR A 3 1.34 47.43 5.31
CA THR A 3 2.29 46.43 4.83
C THR A 3 1.53 45.11 4.78
N ALA A 4 1.28 44.63 3.55
CA ALA A 4 0.59 43.36 3.32
C ALA A 4 1.61 42.23 3.48
N ASP A 5 2.12 42.08 4.69
CA ASP A 5 2.93 40.94 5.11
C ASP A 5 2.05 39.68 5.11
N GLY A 6 1.88 39.09 3.93
CA GLY A 6 2.13 37.67 3.65
C GLY A 6 1.54 36.57 4.54
N THR A 7 0.59 36.81 5.43
CA THR A 7 0.06 35.77 6.31
C THR A 7 -1.47 35.72 6.27
N ALA A 8 -2.02 35.27 5.15
CA ALA A 8 -3.30 34.58 5.21
C ALA A 8 -3.01 33.17 5.74
N TRP A 9 -3.14 33.02 7.06
CA TRP A 9 -3.19 31.71 7.70
C TRP A 9 -4.34 30.94 7.08
N SER A 10 -4.01 29.97 6.23
CA SER A 10 -4.95 28.92 5.94
C SER A 10 -5.00 28.03 7.18
N SER A 11 -5.86 28.37 8.14
CA SER A 11 -6.35 27.41 9.14
C SER A 11 -7.26 26.35 8.50
N SER A 12 -7.51 26.46 7.19
CA SER A 12 -7.79 25.31 6.36
C SER A 12 -6.53 24.46 6.41
N ASN A 13 -6.48 23.52 7.34
CA ASN A 13 -5.59 22.37 7.25
C ASN A 13 -5.42 22.06 5.76
N PHE A 14 -4.24 22.32 5.21
CA PHE A 14 -3.71 21.39 4.24
C PHE A 14 -3.52 20.10 5.05
N ALA A 15 -4.63 19.46 5.41
CA ALA A 15 -4.67 18.03 5.32
C ALA A 15 -4.43 17.83 3.82
N ALA A 16 -3.14 17.78 3.44
CA ALA A 16 -2.72 16.71 2.57
C ALA A 16 -3.50 15.53 3.11
N THR A 17 -4.63 15.21 2.47
CA THR A 17 -5.61 14.25 2.93
C THR A 17 -4.77 13.06 3.33
N SER A 18 -4.58 12.89 4.64
CA SER A 18 -3.55 12.00 5.15
C SER A 18 -4.11 10.64 4.83
N ALA A 19 -3.77 10.13 3.65
CA ALA A 19 -4.10 8.79 3.25
C ALA A 19 -3.64 7.96 4.44
N GLY A 20 -4.59 7.33 5.12
CA GLY A 20 -4.31 6.65 6.38
C GLY A 20 -3.29 5.53 6.16
N ALA A 21 -2.98 4.81 7.23
CA ALA A 21 -2.33 3.52 7.05
C ALA A 21 -3.11 2.71 5.97
N PRO A 22 -2.40 2.02 5.07
CA PRO A 22 -3.07 1.30 4.01
C PRO A 22 -3.98 0.24 4.64
N THR A 23 -5.07 -0.12 3.98
CA THR A 23 -5.90 -1.24 4.45
C THR A 23 -6.06 -2.26 3.35
N ILE A 24 -5.93 -3.53 3.70
CA ILE A 24 -6.14 -4.65 2.77
C ILE A 24 -7.47 -5.27 3.14
N SER A 25 -8.46 -5.12 2.28
CA SER A 25 -9.79 -5.72 2.45
C SER A 25 -9.80 -7.16 1.93
N SER A 26 -9.21 -7.37 0.74
CA SER A 26 -9.09 -8.70 0.13
C SER A 26 -7.96 -8.72 -0.89
N PHE A 27 -7.57 -9.91 -1.33
CA PHE A 27 -6.61 -10.08 -2.42
C PHE A 27 -6.95 -11.31 -3.24
N SER A 28 -6.67 -11.24 -4.54
CA SER A 28 -6.95 -12.31 -5.48
C SER A 28 -5.91 -12.37 -6.61
N PRO A 29 -5.41 -13.57 -6.96
CA PRO A 29 -5.70 -14.85 -6.30
C PRO A 29 -5.05 -14.96 -4.92
N ALA A 30 -5.67 -15.71 -4.00
CA ALA A 30 -5.11 -15.98 -2.67
C ALA A 30 -4.02 -17.07 -2.68
N SER A 31 -3.76 -17.64 -3.86
CA SER A 31 -2.71 -18.61 -4.10
C SER A 31 -1.99 -18.28 -5.41
N GLY A 32 -0.68 -18.41 -5.43
CA GLY A 32 0.10 -18.24 -6.65
C GLY A 32 1.57 -18.54 -6.42
N SER A 33 2.25 -18.99 -7.48
CA SER A 33 3.69 -19.27 -7.45
C SER A 33 4.51 -17.98 -7.58
N ALA A 34 5.81 -18.07 -7.32
CA ALA A 34 6.75 -16.99 -7.61
C ALA A 34 6.57 -16.47 -9.06
N GLY A 35 6.49 -15.16 -9.22
CA GLY A 35 6.24 -14.48 -10.49
C GLY A 35 4.76 -14.22 -10.82
N TRP A 36 3.83 -14.78 -10.05
CA TRP A 36 2.40 -14.46 -10.23
C TRP A 36 2.06 -13.06 -9.74
N THR A 37 1.09 -12.42 -10.42
CA THR A 37 0.55 -11.12 -10.00
C THR A 37 -0.67 -11.32 -9.12
N VAL A 38 -0.61 -10.81 -7.90
CA VAL A 38 -1.72 -10.75 -6.95
C VAL A 38 -2.30 -9.35 -6.97
N THR A 39 -3.62 -9.26 -7.10
CA THR A 39 -4.34 -7.99 -6.99
C THR A 39 -4.89 -7.86 -5.59
N LEU A 40 -4.42 -6.87 -4.85
CA LEU A 40 -4.92 -6.46 -3.54
C LEU A 40 -5.98 -5.39 -3.71
N THR A 41 -7.07 -5.53 -2.96
CA THR A 41 -8.18 -4.58 -2.88
C THR A 41 -8.26 -4.04 -1.46
N GLY A 42 -8.43 -2.72 -1.34
CA GLY A 42 -8.21 -2.04 -0.08
C GLY A 42 -8.46 -0.54 -0.15
N THR A 43 -7.76 0.24 0.66
CA THR A 43 -7.78 1.72 0.62
C THR A 43 -6.41 2.29 0.99
N ASN A 44 -6.15 3.54 0.59
CA ASN A 44 -4.92 4.28 0.91
C ASN A 44 -3.65 3.60 0.36
N PHE A 45 -3.74 2.97 -0.82
CA PHE A 45 -2.57 2.42 -1.51
C PHE A 45 -1.77 3.46 -2.29
N THR A 46 -2.25 4.69 -2.40
CA THR A 46 -1.45 5.81 -2.90
C THR A 46 -0.25 6.04 -1.99
N GLY A 47 0.93 6.20 -2.60
CA GLY A 47 2.18 6.35 -1.84
C GLY A 47 2.70 5.06 -1.20
N THR A 48 2.27 3.88 -1.66
CA THR A 48 2.91 2.61 -1.28
C THR A 48 4.40 2.65 -1.63
N THR A 49 5.24 2.53 -0.61
CA THR A 49 6.71 2.55 -0.72
C THR A 49 7.32 1.15 -0.69
N GLY A 50 6.58 0.16 -0.19
CA GLY A 50 7.04 -1.22 -0.16
C GLY A 50 5.91 -2.22 0.05
N VAL A 51 6.10 -3.42 -0.50
CA VAL A 51 5.24 -4.57 -0.25
C VAL A 51 6.14 -5.76 0.08
N SER A 52 5.72 -6.59 1.02
CA SER A 52 6.43 -7.82 1.40
C SER A 52 5.44 -8.95 1.63
N ILE A 53 5.85 -10.18 1.35
CA ILE A 53 5.04 -11.39 1.48
C ILE A 53 5.78 -12.32 2.41
N ASN A 54 5.23 -12.58 3.60
CA ASN A 54 5.86 -13.36 4.65
C ASN A 54 7.29 -12.91 5.00
N GLY A 55 7.55 -11.59 4.96
CA GLY A 55 8.88 -11.02 5.18
C GLY A 55 9.77 -10.92 3.92
N THR A 56 9.38 -11.53 2.81
CA THR A 56 10.09 -11.39 1.52
C THR A 56 9.61 -10.15 0.78
N ALA A 57 10.49 -9.16 0.58
CA ALA A 57 10.14 -7.95 -0.17
C ALA A 57 9.75 -8.29 -1.63
N ALA A 58 8.60 -7.79 -2.06
CA ALA A 58 8.14 -7.92 -3.44
C ALA A 58 8.99 -7.04 -4.36
N THR A 59 9.42 -7.62 -5.48
CA THR A 59 10.28 -6.94 -6.46
C THR A 59 9.50 -5.99 -7.35
N THR A 60 8.28 -6.34 -7.74
CA THR A 60 7.40 -5.46 -8.51
C THR A 60 6.04 -5.29 -7.85
N PHE A 61 5.63 -4.04 -7.68
CA PHE A 61 4.30 -3.67 -7.22
C PHE A 61 3.91 -2.32 -7.83
N TRP A 62 2.63 -2.14 -8.10
CA TRP A 62 2.10 -0.88 -8.61
C TRP A 62 0.66 -0.69 -8.15
N ALA A 63 0.38 0.50 -7.61
CA ALA A 63 -0.98 0.90 -7.31
C ALA A 63 -1.68 1.23 -8.63
N THR A 64 -2.71 0.47 -8.97
CA THR A 64 -3.58 0.77 -10.11
C THR A 64 -4.59 1.86 -9.73
N SER A 65 -4.97 1.94 -8.44
CA SER A 65 -5.84 2.96 -7.87
C SER A 65 -5.61 3.06 -6.35
N ASP A 66 -6.21 4.05 -5.69
CA ASP A 66 -6.19 4.16 -4.22
C ASP A 66 -6.67 2.90 -3.49
N THR A 67 -7.55 2.13 -4.14
CA THR A 67 -8.16 0.92 -3.60
C THR A 67 -7.68 -0.36 -4.28
N GLN A 68 -6.78 -0.27 -5.25
CA GLN A 68 -6.26 -1.42 -5.99
C GLN A 68 -4.74 -1.37 -6.12
N LEU A 69 -4.07 -2.36 -5.55
CA LEU A 69 -2.63 -2.53 -5.62
C LEU A 69 -2.32 -3.88 -6.25
N LYS A 70 -1.51 -3.90 -7.29
CA LYS A 70 -1.01 -5.14 -7.87
C LYS A 70 0.41 -5.37 -7.38
N VAL A 71 0.70 -6.59 -6.97
CA VAL A 71 2.03 -6.99 -6.52
C VAL A 71 2.40 -8.31 -7.18
N SER A 72 3.62 -8.41 -7.68
CA SER A 72 4.20 -9.68 -8.09
C SER A 72 4.72 -10.42 -6.86
N VAL A 73 4.47 -11.72 -6.80
CA VAL A 73 5.09 -12.59 -5.81
C VAL A 73 6.59 -12.73 -6.15
N PRO A 74 7.52 -12.31 -5.27
CA PRO A 74 8.95 -12.46 -5.54
C PRO A 74 9.37 -13.93 -5.51
N SER A 75 10.47 -14.27 -6.21
CA SER A 75 11.06 -15.60 -6.12
C SER A 75 11.61 -15.84 -4.70
N GLY A 76 11.14 -16.93 -4.07
CA GLY A 76 11.45 -17.22 -2.67
C GLY A 76 10.50 -16.60 -1.66
N ALA A 77 9.39 -15.97 -2.09
CA ALA A 77 8.25 -15.79 -1.18
C ALA A 77 7.73 -17.15 -0.74
N THR A 78 7.33 -17.23 0.52
CA THR A 78 6.67 -18.40 1.10
C THR A 78 5.24 -18.05 1.46
N SER A 79 4.42 -19.06 1.69
CA SER A 79 3.04 -18.87 2.13
C SER A 79 2.99 -18.04 3.42
N GLY A 80 2.24 -16.94 3.41
CA GLY A 80 2.12 -16.06 4.56
C GLY A 80 1.42 -14.74 4.26
N PRO A 81 1.33 -13.85 5.25
CA PRO A 81 0.61 -12.59 5.11
C PRO A 81 1.35 -11.61 4.19
N ILE A 82 0.59 -10.74 3.52
CA ILE A 82 1.12 -9.66 2.69
C ILE A 82 1.15 -8.40 3.53
N ALA A 83 2.34 -7.84 3.74
CA ALA A 83 2.55 -6.56 4.37
C ALA A 83 2.73 -5.46 3.33
N VAL A 84 1.92 -4.41 3.39
CA VAL A 84 2.02 -3.22 2.54
C VAL A 84 2.41 -2.04 3.40
N THR A 85 3.42 -1.30 2.98
CA THR A 85 3.93 -0.10 3.65
C THR A 85 3.75 1.10 2.73
N ASN A 86 3.10 2.15 3.24
CA ASN A 86 3.02 3.45 2.61
C ASN A 86 3.69 4.52 3.50
N THR A 87 3.62 5.77 3.09
CA THR A 87 4.17 6.91 3.84
C THR A 87 3.47 7.18 5.19
N ALA A 88 2.24 6.69 5.38
CA ALA A 88 1.46 6.85 6.60
C ALA A 88 1.61 5.68 7.59
N GLY A 89 1.99 4.49 7.13
CA GLY A 89 2.23 3.32 7.97
C GLY A 89 2.29 1.99 7.22
N THR A 90 2.25 0.91 7.99
CA THR A 90 2.29 -0.46 7.49
C THR A 90 1.00 -1.20 7.86
N THR A 91 0.53 -2.04 6.93
CA THR A 91 -0.64 -2.90 7.11
C THR A 91 -0.31 -4.31 6.70
N THR A 92 -1.04 -5.28 7.22
CA THR A 92 -0.90 -6.70 6.90
C THR A 92 -2.24 -7.27 6.49
N SER A 93 -2.24 -8.14 5.49
CA SER A 93 -3.44 -8.83 5.05
C SER A 93 -3.93 -9.77 6.16
N ALA A 94 -5.25 -9.80 6.38
CA ALA A 94 -5.86 -10.71 7.34
C ALA A 94 -5.75 -12.18 6.93
N SER A 95 -5.72 -12.44 5.61
CA SER A 95 -5.51 -13.78 5.04
C SER A 95 -4.06 -13.95 4.57
N ASN A 96 -3.60 -15.19 4.56
CA ASN A 96 -2.28 -15.57 4.06
C ASN A 96 -2.36 -15.86 2.55
N LEU A 97 -1.41 -15.34 1.79
CA LEU A 97 -1.16 -15.79 0.43
C LEU A 97 -0.52 -17.18 0.48
N THR A 98 -1.03 -18.12 -0.30
CA THR A 98 -0.43 -19.46 -0.43
C THR A 98 0.53 -19.47 -1.62
N VAL A 99 1.82 -19.72 -1.38
CA VAL A 99 2.84 -19.87 -2.41
C VAL A 99 3.20 -21.34 -2.54
N ASN A 100 3.05 -21.88 -3.74
CA ASN A 100 3.26 -23.29 -4.10
C ASN A 100 4.28 -23.45 -5.24
#